data_AF-A0A849NND4-F1
#
_entry.id   AF-A0A849NND4-F1
#
_cell.length_a   1.000
_cell.length_b   1.000
_cell.length_c   1.000
_cell.angle_alpha   90.00
_cell.angle_beta   90.00
_cell.angle_gamma   90.00
#
_symmetry.space_group_name_H-M   'P 1'
#
loop_
_entity.id
_entity.type
_entity.pdbx_description
1 polymer ?
#
loop_
_entity_poly.entity_id
_entity_poly.type
_entity_poly.pdbx_seq_one_letter_code
_entity_poly.pdbx_strand_id
1 'polypeptide(L)'
;MAERKKLELEINKPMNIKMLFDQPIIGESQYGKYFLYAVRNGDGNEYSLFAPEEVHEKLKDLKQGEEAVLTKLAAQRGKKLVTTYDVKVVGNKSENVMDNSKGSSMHNQNNNNDSSYYQAMSDSFKEALRLQEKYNSVNLNQIAITLFIQRTKANGL
;
A
#
# COMPACT_ATOMS: atom_id res chain seq x y z
N MET A 1 -11.75 11.62 -29.76
CA MET A 1 -11.50 11.43 -28.31
C MET A 1 -12.59 10.49 -27.81
N ALA A 2 -12.26 9.25 -27.46
CA ALA A 2 -13.26 8.28 -27.02
C ALA A 2 -13.73 8.62 -25.59
N GLU A 3 -15.03 8.83 -25.42
CA GLU A 3 -15.65 9.04 -24.10
C GLU A 3 -15.56 7.75 -23.29
N ARG A 4 -14.62 7.70 -22.33
CA ARG A 4 -14.53 6.58 -21.38
C ARG A 4 -15.46 6.86 -20.21
N LYS A 5 -16.19 5.84 -19.78
CA LYS A 5 -17.04 5.95 -18.58
C LYS A 5 -16.16 6.11 -17.34
N LYS A 6 -16.64 6.89 -16.37
CA LYS A 6 -15.98 7.02 -15.08
C LYS A 6 -15.99 5.69 -14.34
N LEU A 7 -14.86 5.30 -13.75
CA LEU A 7 -14.79 4.14 -12.87
C LEU A 7 -15.34 4.53 -11.49
N GLU A 8 -16.37 3.84 -11.03
CA GLU A 8 -16.89 3.98 -9.68
C GLU A 8 -16.44 2.82 -8.80
N LEU A 9 -15.79 3.15 -7.68
CA LEU A 9 -15.28 2.16 -6.73
C LEU A 9 -16.34 1.88 -5.67
N GLU A 10 -16.77 0.62 -5.59
CA GLU A 10 -17.61 0.14 -4.50
C GLU A 10 -16.84 0.15 -3.17
N ILE A 11 -17.54 0.48 -2.08
CA ILE A 11 -16.94 0.56 -0.75
C ILE A 11 -16.57 -0.85 -0.25
N ASN A 12 -15.38 -0.97 0.32
CA ASN A 12 -14.82 -2.18 0.92
C ASN A 12 -14.72 -3.37 -0.05
N LYS A 13 -14.72 -3.11 -1.36
CA LYS A 13 -14.60 -4.15 -2.38
C LYS A 13 -13.33 -3.93 -3.21
N PRO A 14 -12.46 -4.95 -3.32
CA PRO A 14 -11.27 -4.84 -4.16
C PRO A 14 -11.65 -4.83 -5.63
N MET A 15 -10.97 -3.98 -6.40
CA MET A 15 -11.15 -3.87 -7.84
C MET A 15 -9.80 -3.95 -8.55
N ASN A 16 -9.69 -4.90 -9.48
CA ASN A 16 -8.52 -5.08 -10.31
C ASN A 16 -8.55 -4.07 -11.46
N ILE A 17 -7.50 -3.26 -11.54
CA ILE A 17 -7.31 -2.27 -12.59
C ILE A 17 -6.01 -2.55 -13.33
N LYS A 18 -6.03 -2.35 -14.64
CA LYS A 18 -4.86 -2.43 -15.51
C LYS A 18 -4.62 -1.09 -16.17
N MET A 19 -3.40 -0.57 -16.10
CA MET A 19 -3.06 0.73 -16.65
C MET A 19 -3.09 0.69 -18.18
N LEU A 20 -3.78 1.65 -18.82
CA LEU A 20 -3.83 1.75 -20.28
C LEU A 20 -2.80 2.72 -20.86
N PHE A 21 -2.24 3.61 -20.03
CA PHE A 21 -1.19 4.57 -20.39
C PHE A 21 -0.19 4.69 -19.25
N ASP A 22 1.04 5.12 -19.59
CA ASP A 22 2.13 5.32 -18.63
C ASP A 22 1.92 6.55 -17.73
N GLN A 23 1.27 7.59 -18.25
CA GLN A 23 1.10 8.86 -17.54
C GLN A 23 -0.38 9.19 -17.34
N PRO A 24 -0.77 9.68 -16.15
CA PRO A 24 -2.10 10.23 -15.95
C PRO A 24 -2.25 11.55 -16.68
N ILE A 25 -3.50 11.89 -17.02
CA ILE A 25 -3.86 13.25 -17.40
C ILE A 25 -3.99 14.06 -16.11
N ILE A 26 -3.16 15.09 -15.99
CA ILE A 26 -3.15 16.00 -14.86
C ILE A 26 -3.86 17.28 -15.28
N GLY A 27 -4.83 17.72 -14.49
CA GLY A 27 -5.51 19.00 -14.71
C GLY A 27 -5.88 19.67 -13.40
N GLU A 28 -6.55 20.82 -13.51
CA GLU A 28 -6.98 21.61 -12.37
C GLU A 28 -8.48 21.91 -12.49
N SER A 29 -9.18 21.85 -11.35
CA SER A 29 -10.59 22.15 -11.21
C SER A 29 -10.79 23.17 -10.10
N GLN A 30 -12.03 23.66 -9.93
CA GLN A 30 -12.40 24.51 -8.79
C GLN A 30 -12.15 23.88 -7.41
N TYR A 31 -11.97 22.55 -7.35
CA TYR A 31 -11.66 21.79 -6.13
C TYR A 31 -10.17 21.44 -5.99
N GLY A 32 -9.33 21.95 -6.90
CA GLY A 32 -7.90 21.67 -6.96
C GLY A 32 -7.51 20.72 -8.08
N LYS A 33 -6.25 20.26 -8.00
CA LYS A 33 -5.60 19.39 -8.97
C LYS A 33 -6.26 18.01 -9.00
N TYR A 34 -6.48 17.47 -10.20
CA TYR A 34 -7.01 16.11 -10.38
C TYR A 34 -6.06 15.26 -11.23
N PHE A 35 -6.07 13.97 -10.96
CA PHE A 35 -5.28 12.96 -11.66
C PHE A 35 -6.23 11.95 -12.30
N LEU A 36 -6.23 11.90 -13.64
CA LEU A 36 -7.13 11.07 -14.41
C LEU A 36 -6.33 9.94 -15.09
N TYR A 37 -6.60 8.72 -14.66
CA TYR A 37 -6.01 7.51 -15.22
C TYR A 37 -6.98 6.82 -16.17
N ALA A 38 -6.50 6.33 -17.31
CA ALA A 38 -7.27 5.38 -18.09
C ALA A 38 -6.88 3.96 -17.67
N VAL A 39 -7.86 3.19 -17.22
CA VAL A 39 -7.65 1.85 -16.70
C VAL A 39 -8.63 0.88 -17.32
N ARG A 40 -8.24 -0.38 -17.43
CA ARG A 40 -9.13 -1.49 -17.79
C ARG A 40 -9.49 -2.26 -16.53
N ASN A 41 -10.79 -2.49 -16.32
CA ASN A 41 -11.26 -3.31 -15.21
C ASN A 41 -11.04 -4.80 -15.53
N GLY A 42 -11.10 -5.67 -14.52
CA GLY A 42 -11.04 -7.14 -14.67
C GLY A 42 -12.06 -7.70 -15.67
N ASP A 43 -13.17 -6.99 -15.91
CA ASP A 43 -14.20 -7.35 -16.90
C ASP A 43 -13.81 -7.02 -18.36
N GLY A 44 -12.62 -6.48 -18.60
CA GLY A 44 -12.11 -6.12 -19.92
C GLY A 44 -12.54 -4.74 -20.44
N ASN A 45 -13.47 -4.06 -19.76
CA ASN A 45 -13.96 -2.73 -20.12
C ASN A 45 -12.99 -1.60 -19.71
N GLU A 46 -12.92 -0.54 -20.52
CA GLU A 46 -12.07 0.64 -20.27
C GLU A 46 -12.84 1.74 -19.53
N TYR A 47 -12.19 2.31 -18.53
CA TYR A 47 -12.75 3.35 -17.68
C TYR A 47 -11.74 4.47 -17.39
N SER A 48 -12.28 5.61 -16.98
CA SER A 48 -11.54 6.76 -16.46
C SER A 48 -11.62 6.79 -14.94
N LEU A 49 -10.46 6.63 -14.28
CA LEU A 49 -10.31 6.68 -12.83
C LEU A 49 -9.84 8.07 -12.40
N PHE A 50 -10.66 8.76 -11.62
CA PHE A 50 -10.25 9.98 -10.92
C PHE A 50 -9.58 9.57 -9.61
N ALA A 51 -8.25 9.64 -9.58
CA ALA A 51 -7.45 9.26 -8.42
C ALA A 51 -7.26 10.48 -7.49
N PRO A 52 -7.58 10.35 -6.19
CA PRO A 52 -7.08 11.28 -5.18
C PRO A 52 -5.56 11.26 -5.13
N GLU A 53 -4.95 12.30 -4.54
CA GLU A 53 -3.50 12.43 -4.43
C GLU A 53 -2.81 11.22 -3.78
N GLU A 54 -3.40 10.65 -2.73
CA GLU A 54 -2.88 9.45 -2.05
C GLU A 54 -2.86 8.20 -2.96
N VAL A 55 -3.77 8.13 -3.93
CA VAL A 55 -3.83 7.04 -4.91
C VAL A 55 -2.88 7.33 -6.06
N HIS A 56 -2.80 8.58 -6.51
CA HIS A 56 -1.85 9.03 -7.54
C HIS A 56 -0.41 8.71 -7.13
N GLU A 57 -0.01 9.01 -5.90
CA GLU A 57 1.34 8.73 -5.39
C GLU A 57 1.72 7.25 -5.46
N LYS A 58 0.75 6.34 -5.36
CA LYS A 58 0.98 4.88 -5.45
C LYS A 58 0.89 4.35 -6.88
N LEU A 59 0.17 5.03 -7.76
CA LEU A 59 -0.04 4.60 -9.15
C LEU A 59 0.92 5.27 -10.15
N LYS A 60 1.57 6.39 -9.80
CA LYS A 60 2.44 7.15 -10.70
C LYS A 60 3.64 6.37 -11.23
N ASP A 61 4.10 5.38 -10.47
CA ASP A 61 5.24 4.52 -10.84
C ASP A 61 4.83 3.34 -11.75
N LEU A 62 3.52 3.15 -11.95
CA LEU A 62 3.00 2.08 -12.80
C LEU A 62 3.04 2.45 -14.26
N LYS A 63 3.54 1.51 -15.06
CA LYS A 63 3.56 1.62 -16.52
C LYS A 63 2.30 1.03 -17.15
N GLN A 64 2.06 1.37 -18.41
CA GLN A 64 1.04 0.76 -19.25
C GLN A 64 1.17 -0.76 -19.22
N GLY A 65 0.04 -1.42 -18.98
CA GLY A 65 -0.06 -2.87 -18.90
C GLY A 65 0.20 -3.45 -17.51
N GLU A 66 0.78 -2.69 -16.56
CA GLU A 66 0.89 -3.12 -15.16
C GLU A 66 -0.49 -3.08 -14.48
N GLU A 67 -0.69 -3.97 -13.52
CA GLU A 67 -1.95 -4.18 -12.83
C GLU A 67 -1.85 -3.75 -11.37
N ALA A 68 -2.96 -3.30 -10.80
CA ALA A 68 -3.08 -3.00 -9.39
C ALA A 68 -4.48 -3.36 -8.89
N VAL A 69 -4.60 -3.67 -7.61
CA VAL A 69 -5.86 -3.84 -6.90
C VAL A 69 -6.11 -2.59 -6.07
N LEU A 70 -7.19 -1.89 -6.38
CA LEU A 70 -7.62 -0.68 -5.70
C LEU A 70 -8.83 -1.02 -4.83
N THR A 71 -8.80 -0.63 -3.56
CA THR A 71 -9.91 -0.82 -2.62
C THR A 71 -10.23 0.49 -1.92
N LYS A 72 -11.47 0.97 -2.08
CA LYS A 72 -11.97 2.13 -1.33
C LYS A 72 -12.46 1.66 0.03
N LEU A 73 -11.69 1.91 1.08
CA LEU A 73 -12.04 1.52 2.44
C LEU A 73 -12.90 2.60 3.08
N ALA A 74 -13.98 2.21 3.74
CA ALA A 74 -14.74 3.11 4.61
C ALA A 74 -14.88 2.46 5.98
N ALA A 75 -14.41 3.16 7.01
CA ALA A 75 -14.48 2.73 8.40
C ALA A 75 -15.16 3.80 9.26
N GLN A 76 -16.12 3.38 10.09
CA GLN A 76 -16.75 4.26 11.05
C GLN A 76 -15.91 4.32 12.33
N ARG A 77 -15.30 5.48 12.60
CA ARG A 77 -14.59 5.76 13.86
C ARG A 77 -15.50 6.62 14.74
N GLY A 78 -16.28 5.96 15.59
CA GLY A 78 -17.28 6.61 16.44
C GLY A 78 -18.43 7.20 15.61
N LYS A 79 -18.59 8.53 15.65
CA LYS A 79 -19.60 9.25 14.83
C LYS A 79 -19.09 9.71 13.46
N LYS A 80 -17.79 9.56 13.16
CA LYS A 80 -17.18 10.01 11.90
C LYS A 80 -16.95 8.83 10.96
N LEU A 81 -17.34 8.99 9.70
CA LEU A 81 -17.01 8.06 8.62
C LEU A 81 -15.67 8.48 8.02
N VAL A 82 -14.67 7.60 8.06
CA VAL A 82 -13.34 7.83 7.49
C VAL A 82 -13.22 7.00 6.22
N THR A 83 -12.92 7.66 5.10
CA THR A 83 -12.64 6.99 3.82
C THR A 83 -11.14 6.98 3.60
N THR A 84 -10.57 5.83 3.27
CA THR A 84 -9.16 5.67 2.89
C THR A 84 -9.06 4.78 1.66
N TYR A 85 -7.91 4.77 0.99
CA TYR A 85 -7.69 3.95 -0.20
C TYR A 85 -6.50 3.01 -0.01
N ASP A 86 -6.74 1.73 -0.23
CA ASP A 86 -5.70 0.69 -0.27
C ASP A 86 -5.38 0.35 -1.73
N VAL A 87 -4.09 0.34 -2.07
CA VAL A 87 -3.60 0.13 -3.45
C VAL A 87 -2.50 -0.91 -3.39
N LYS A 88 -2.68 -2.02 -4.12
CA LYS A 88 -1.72 -3.13 -4.18
C LYS A 88 -1.32 -3.39 -5.62
N VAL A 89 -0.06 -3.20 -5.96
CA VAL A 89 0.44 -3.44 -7.32
C VAL A 89 0.59 -4.94 -7.57
N VAL A 90 0.06 -5.42 -8.70
CA VAL A 90 0.11 -6.81 -9.18
C VAL A 90 1.08 -6.87 -10.35
N GLY A 91 2.37 -6.95 -10.05
CA GLY A 91 3.43 -6.98 -11.05
C GLY A 91 4.78 -7.01 -10.37
N ASN A 92 5.68 -7.88 -10.84
CA ASN A 92 7.03 -8.07 -10.30
C ASN A 92 7.91 -6.83 -10.53
N LYS A 93 7.69 -5.79 -9.72
CA LYS A 93 8.77 -4.97 -9.17
C LYS A 93 8.80 -5.21 -7.68
N SER A 94 9.15 -6.45 -7.32
CA SER A 94 10.05 -6.61 -6.20
C SER A 94 11.46 -6.50 -6.76
N GLU A 95 12.03 -5.31 -6.68
CA GLU A 95 13.38 -5.21 -6.13
C GLU A 95 13.13 -4.63 -4.72
N ASN A 96 13.43 -5.27 -3.58
CA ASN A 96 14.43 -6.30 -3.32
C ASN A 96 15.74 -6.00 -4.05
N VAL A 97 16.44 -4.95 -3.61
CA VAL A 97 17.90 -5.01 -3.66
C VAL A 97 18.34 -5.88 -2.48
N MET A 98 18.35 -7.20 -2.70
CA MET A 98 19.26 -8.08 -1.99
C MET A 98 20.44 -8.31 -2.94
N ASP A 99 21.34 -7.33 -3.02
CA ASP A 99 22.66 -7.55 -3.57
C ASP A 99 23.50 -8.26 -2.50
N ASN A 100 23.71 -9.56 -2.69
CA ASN A 100 24.83 -10.27 -2.11
C ASN A 100 25.80 -10.66 -3.24
N SER A 101 26.32 -9.67 -3.95
CA SER A 101 27.64 -9.73 -4.55
C SER A 101 28.49 -8.69 -3.85
N LYS A 102 29.29 -9.16 -2.88
CA LYS A 102 30.46 -8.49 -2.31
C LYS A 102 30.72 -7.08 -2.86
N GLY A 103 30.38 -6.07 -2.06
CA GLY A 103 31.11 -4.83 -1.98
C GLY A 103 30.44 -3.62 -2.64
N SER A 104 30.27 -2.60 -1.77
CA SER A 104 30.31 -1.16 -2.04
C SER A 104 28.95 -0.44 -1.96
N SER A 105 28.76 0.27 -0.84
CA SER A 105 28.24 1.65 -0.67
C SER A 105 27.28 2.21 -1.73
N MET A 106 26.17 2.91 -1.43
CA MET A 106 25.97 3.93 -0.40
C MET A 106 24.51 4.45 -0.49
N HIS A 107 23.91 4.77 0.67
CA HIS A 107 22.92 5.83 0.95
C HIS A 107 21.69 6.05 0.02
N ASN A 108 20.48 5.88 0.57
CA ASN A 108 19.51 6.98 0.53
C ASN A 108 18.60 6.98 1.77
N GLN A 109 18.86 7.94 2.66
CA GLN A 109 18.06 8.26 3.84
C GLN A 109 16.79 8.99 3.40
N ASN A 110 15.61 8.44 3.72
CA ASN A 110 14.51 9.24 4.27
C ASN A 110 13.39 8.32 4.81
N ASN A 111 12.90 8.66 6.02
CA ASN A 111 11.96 7.94 6.88
C ASN A 111 12.55 6.79 7.74
N ASN A 112 13.61 7.09 8.49
CA ASN A 112 14.29 6.14 9.39
C ASN A 112 13.42 5.60 10.56
N ASN A 113 12.36 6.31 10.98
CA ASN A 113 11.61 5.91 12.18
C ASN A 113 10.47 4.93 11.90
N ASP A 114 9.69 5.15 10.82
CA ASP A 114 8.61 4.24 10.46
C ASP A 114 9.13 2.88 10.00
N SER A 115 10.28 2.87 9.30
CA SER A 115 11.00 1.64 8.95
C SER A 115 11.42 0.87 10.21
N SER A 116 11.89 1.59 11.24
CA SER A 116 12.36 0.97 12.48
C SER A 116 11.25 0.37 13.33
N TYR A 117 10.12 1.08 13.51
CA TYR A 117 8.97 0.53 14.24
C TYR A 117 8.33 -0.63 13.48
N TYR A 118 8.22 -0.53 12.15
CA TYR A 118 7.70 -1.62 11.34
C TYR A 118 8.57 -2.87 11.44
N GLN A 119 9.89 -2.70 11.35
CA GLN A 119 10.84 -3.80 11.49
C GLN A 119 10.78 -4.42 12.89
N ALA A 120 10.77 -3.60 13.94
CA ALA A 120 10.63 -4.06 15.31
C ALA A 120 9.34 -4.85 15.54
N MET A 121 8.22 -4.42 14.95
CA MET A 121 6.93 -5.11 15.03
C MET A 121 6.94 -6.44 14.27
N SER A 122 7.48 -6.46 13.05
CA SER A 122 7.65 -7.67 12.25
C SER A 122 8.45 -8.74 13.01
N ASP A 123 9.57 -8.34 13.61
CA ASP A 123 10.41 -9.27 14.35
C ASP A 123 9.72 -9.77 15.62
N SER A 124 8.93 -8.93 16.30
CA SER A 124 8.15 -9.33 17.48
C SER A 124 7.08 -10.36 17.13
N PHE A 125 6.42 -10.21 15.98
CA PHE A 125 5.44 -11.19 15.50
C PHE A 125 6.08 -12.53 15.15
N LYS A 126 7.25 -12.54 14.51
CA LYS A 126 7.98 -13.77 14.20
C LYS A 126 8.35 -14.54 15.46
N GLU A 127 8.81 -13.84 16.50
CA GLU A 127 9.15 -14.49 17.77
C GLU A 127 7.91 -14.95 18.53
N ALA A 128 6.82 -14.18 18.48
CA ALA A 128 5.55 -14.57 19.07
C ALA A 128 4.99 -15.86 18.45
N LEU A 129 5.12 -16.04 17.13
CA LEU A 129 4.73 -17.28 16.43
C LEU A 129 5.52 -18.48 16.95
N ARG A 130 6.84 -18.36 17.06
CA ARG A 130 7.70 -19.44 17.61
C ARG A 130 7.32 -19.82 19.04
N LEU A 131 6.96 -18.83 19.85
CA LEU A 131 6.52 -19.07 21.24
C LEU A 131 5.13 -19.71 21.28
N GLN A 132 4.21 -19.29 20.43
CA GLN A 132 2.89 -19.88 20.32
C GLN A 132 2.99 -21.35 19.88
N GLU A 133 3.80 -21.67 18.88
CA GLU A 133 4.07 -23.04 18.42
C GLU A 133 4.68 -23.91 19.53
N LYS A 134 5.54 -23.31 20.37
CA LYS A 134 6.21 -24.03 21.46
C LYS A 134 5.30 -24.31 22.67
N TYR A 135 4.37 -23.41 22.97
CA TYR A 135 3.55 -23.48 24.20
C TYR A 135 2.05 -23.70 23.95
N ASN A 136 1.61 -23.82 22.68
CA ASN A 136 0.27 -24.16 22.14
C ASN A 136 -0.97 -23.43 22.71
N SER A 137 -0.84 -22.66 23.78
CA SER A 137 -1.94 -22.12 24.59
C SER A 137 -1.84 -20.61 24.83
N VAL A 138 -0.83 -19.95 24.25
CA VAL A 138 -0.56 -18.54 24.49
C VAL A 138 -1.10 -17.68 23.35
N ASN A 139 -1.63 -16.51 23.69
CA ASN A 139 -2.18 -15.57 22.72
C ASN A 139 -1.05 -14.88 21.93
N LEU A 140 -1.01 -15.14 20.62
CA LEU A 140 -0.01 -14.59 19.70
C LEU A 140 0.10 -13.07 19.78
N ASN A 141 -1.03 -12.37 19.75
CA ASN A 141 -1.06 -10.92 19.72
C ASN A 141 -0.54 -10.32 21.03
N GLN A 142 -0.86 -10.93 22.18
CA GLN A 142 -0.36 -10.48 23.48
C GLN A 142 1.16 -10.64 23.58
N ILE A 143 1.71 -11.76 23.09
CA ILE A 143 3.17 -11.95 23.04
C ILE A 143 3.82 -10.92 22.12
N ALA A 144 3.30 -10.76 20.90
CA ALA A 144 3.88 -9.85 19.91
C ALA A 144 3.90 -8.39 20.41
N ILE A 145 2.80 -7.92 21.00
CA ILE A 145 2.71 -6.56 21.57
C ILE A 145 3.69 -6.40 22.74
N THR A 146 3.79 -7.39 23.61
CA THR A 146 4.70 -7.36 24.77
C THR A 146 6.16 -7.28 24.31
N LEU A 147 6.55 -8.10 23.33
CA LEU A 147 7.89 -8.09 22.74
C LEU A 147 8.18 -6.78 22.00
N PHE A 148 7.21 -6.22 21.29
CA PHE A 148 7.34 -4.93 20.61
C PHE A 148 7.56 -3.77 21.58
N ILE A 149 6.78 -3.70 22.66
CA ILE A 149 6.95 -2.68 23.71
C ILE A 149 8.33 -2.83 24.37
N GLN A 150 8.75 -4.05 24.67
CA GLN A 150 10.07 -4.29 25.26
C GLN A 150 11.19 -3.85 24.31
N ARG A 151 11.08 -4.20 23.03
CA ARG A 151 12.08 -3.88 22.00
C ARG A 151 12.20 -2.37 21.74
N THR A 152 11.07 -1.68 21.66
CA THR A 152 11.04 -0.22 21.46
C THR A 152 11.54 0.54 22.69
N LYS A 153 11.19 0.09 23.91
CA LYS A 153 11.70 0.68 25.16
C LYS A 153 13.19 0.42 25.40
N ALA A 154 13.69 -0.76 25.08
CA ALA A 154 15.10 -1.11 25.27
C ALA A 154 16.02 -0.44 24.25
N ASN A 155 15.57 -0.28 23.00
CA ASN A 155 16.36 0.33 21.93
C ASN A 155 16.25 1.86 21.86
N GLY A 156 15.46 2.50 22.72
CA GLY A 156 15.33 3.96 22.77
C GLY A 156 14.81 4.58 21.47
N LEU A 157 13.95 3.86 20.74
CA LEU A 157 13.32 4.29 19.49
C LEU A 157 12.10 5.17 19.72
#